data_AF-A0A2P5P9I6-F1
#
_entry.id   AF-A0A2P5P9I6-F1
#
_cell.length_a   1.000
_cell.length_b   1.000
_cell.length_c   1.000
_cell.angle_alpha   90.00
_cell.angle_beta   90.00
_cell.angle_gamma   90.00
#
_symmetry.space_group_name_H-M   'P 1'
#
loop_
_entity.id
_entity.type
_entity.pdbx_description
1 polymer ?
#
loop_
_entity_poly.entity_id
_entity_poly.type
_entity_poly.pdbx_seq_one_letter_code
_entity_poly.pdbx_strand_id
1 'polypeptide(L)' 'MDAEAAKLLAAGLAIGLGAIGPGVGLGLVGMGAVQAVSRNPEARGLVFTNFLFALALTEAVAIYALVISIVLIFVA' A
#
# COMPACT_ATOMS: atom_id res chain seq x y z
N MET A 1 8.33 -18.53 -23.97
CA MET A 1 8.45 -17.10 -23.65
C MET A 1 9.93 -16.76 -23.67
N ASP A 2 10.30 -15.63 -24.26
CA ASP A 2 11.64 -15.10 -24.05
C ASP A 2 11.79 -14.67 -22.58
N ALA A 3 13.04 -14.61 -22.09
CA ALA A 3 13.32 -14.31 -20.68
C ALA A 3 12.89 -12.89 -20.28
N GLU A 4 12.93 -11.94 -21.22
CA GLU A 4 12.59 -10.54 -20.97
C GLU A 4 11.08 -10.36 -20.79
N ALA A 5 10.26 -10.99 -21.64
CA ALA A 5 8.82 -11.03 -21.54
C ALA A 5 8.37 -11.69 -20.22
N ALA A 6 9.06 -12.76 -19.79
CA ALA A 6 8.80 -13.38 -18.49
C ALA A 6 9.08 -12.43 -17.33
N LYS A 7 10.17 -11.67 -17.42
CA LYS A 7 10.59 -10.69 -16.42
C LYS A 7 9.62 -9.52 -16.29
N LEU A 8 9.20 -8.95 -17.42
CA LEU A 8 8.22 -7.86 -17.44
C LEU A 8 6.86 -8.31 -16.90
N LEU A 9 6.42 -9.53 -17.22
CA LEU A 9 5.20 -10.10 -16.66
C LEU A 9 5.31 -10.29 -15.14
N ALA A 10 6.42 -10.87 -14.67
CA ALA A 10 6.67 -11.07 -13.24
C ALA A 10 6.73 -9.75 -12.47
N ALA A 11 7.35 -8.71 -13.05
CA ALA A 11 7.39 -7.37 -12.45
C ALA A 11 5.99 -6.76 -12.30
N GLY A 12 5.15 -6.87 -13.32
CA GLY A 12 3.76 -6.40 -13.28
C GLY A 12 2.92 -7.16 -12.25
N LEU A 13 3.10 -8.49 -12.16
CA LEU A 13 2.41 -9.31 -11.17
C LEU A 13 2.86 -9.00 -9.74
N ALA A 14 4.16 -8.78 -9.51
CA ALA A 14 4.69 -8.47 -8.20
C ALA A 14 4.05 -7.21 -7.59
N ILE A 15 4.03 -6.10 -8.33
CA ILE A 15 3.39 -4.86 -7.86
C ILE A 15 1.86 -4.97 -7.87
N GLY A 16 1.27 -5.55 -8.91
CA GLY A 16 -0.19 -5.64 -9.05
C GLY A 16 -0.83 -6.45 -7.92
N LEU A 17 -0.28 -7.61 -7.60
CA LEU A 17 -0.76 -8.45 -6.49
C LEU A 17 -0.33 -7.90 -5.13
N GLY A 18 0.90 -7.39 -5.03
CA GLY A 18 1.44 -6.84 -3.79
C GLY A 18 0.72 -5.59 -3.30
N ALA A 19 0.09 -4.82 -4.20
CA ALA A 19 -0.67 -3.61 -3.85
C ALA A 19 -2.09 -3.90 -3.33
N ILE A 20 -2.63 -5.12 -3.49
CA ILE A 20 -4.01 -5.44 -3.10
C ILE A 20 -4.20 -5.32 -1.59
N GLY A 21 -3.32 -5.96 -0.81
CA GLY A 21 -3.38 -5.94 0.65
C GLY A 21 -3.31 -4.52 1.22
N PRO A 22 -2.29 -3.73 0.85
CA PRO A 22 -2.18 -2.32 1.21
C PRO A 22 -3.39 -1.48 0.78
N GLY A 23 -3.89 -1.65 -0.45
CA GLY A 23 -5.05 -0.92 -0.94
C GLY A 23 -6.32 -1.18 -0.10
N VAL A 24 -6.56 -2.44 0.27
CA VAL A 24 -7.67 -2.81 1.16
C VAL A 24 -7.44 -2.27 2.57
N GLY A 25 -6.24 -2.45 3.13
CA GLY A 25 -5.87 -1.98 4.46
C GLY A 25 -6.05 -0.47 4.61
N LEU A 26 -5.59 0.30 3.63
CA LEU A 26 -5.70 1.76 3.61
C LEU A 26 -7.17 2.18 3.56
N GLY A 27 -7.99 1.51 2.74
CA GLY A 27 -9.43 1.75 2.67
C GLY A 27 -10.13 1.54 4.01
N LEU A 28 -9.82 0.44 4.71
CA LEU A 28 -10.39 0.13 6.03
C LEU A 28 -9.95 1.13 7.10
N VAL A 29 -8.66 1.46 7.14
CA VAL A 29 -8.09 2.44 8.07
C VAL A 29 -8.69 3.83 7.85
N GLY A 30 -8.80 4.27 6.59
CA GLY A 30 -9.43 5.53 6.23
C GLY A 30 -10.91 5.59 6.61
N MET A 31 -11.66 4.51 6.35
CA MET A 31 -13.06 4.40 6.75
C MET A 31 -13.22 4.49 8.27
N GLY A 32 -12.34 3.83 9.04
CA GLY A 32 -12.32 3.91 10.50
C GLY A 32 -12.02 5.31 11.02
N ALA A 33 -11.05 6.00 10.41
CA ALA A 33 -10.70 7.37 10.76
C ALA A 33 -11.86 8.35 10.53
N VAL A 34 -12.54 8.25 9.38
CA VAL A 34 -13.71 9.09 9.07
C VAL A 34 -14.84 8.87 10.07
N GLN A 35 -15.15 7.60 10.39
CA GLN A 35 -16.19 7.27 11.38
C GLN A 35 -15.83 7.75 12.79
N ALA A 36 -14.56 7.69 13.18
CA ALA A 36 -14.11 8.18 14.47
C ALA A 36 -14.28 9.70 14.58
N VAL A 37 -13.87 10.45 13.54
CA VAL A 37 -14.03 11.91 13.50
C VAL A 37 -15.50 12.32 13.42
N SER A 38 -16.35 11.59 12.71
CA SER A 38 -17.78 11.91 12.63
C SER A 38 -18.48 11.73 13.98
N ARG A 39 -18.04 10.78 14.81
CA ARG A 39 -18.60 10.53 16.15
C ARG A 39 -18.05 11.51 17.19
N ASN A 40 -16.79 11.91 17.08
CA ASN A 40 -16.16 12.89 17.95
C ASN A 40 -15.25 13.85 17.15
N PRO A 41 -15.78 15.00 16.70
CA PRO A 41 -15.00 15.97 15.94
C PRO A 41 -13.80 16.56 16.69
N GLU A 42 -13.87 16.64 18.02
CA GLU A 42 -12.79 17.18 18.86
C GLU A 42 -11.55 16.27 18.85
N ALA A 43 -11.73 14.98 18.62
CA ALA A 43 -10.65 14.00 18.54
C ALA A 43 -9.89 14.01 17.19
N ARG A 44 -10.24 14.90 16.24
CA ARG A 44 -9.67 14.93 14.88
C ARG A 44 -8.14 14.90 14.87
N GLY A 45 -7.48 15.68 15.73
CA GLY A 45 -6.02 15.75 15.78
C GLY A 45 -5.39 14.38 16.10
N LEU A 46 -5.83 13.74 17.18
CA LEU A 46 -5.34 12.43 17.60
C LEU A 46 -5.66 11.34 16.55
N VAL A 47 -6.88 11.34 16.00
CA VAL A 47 -7.29 10.39 14.97
C VAL A 47 -6.42 10.54 13.72
N PHE A 48 -6.11 11.77 13.30
CA PHE A 48 -5.26 12.01 12.14
C PHE A 48 -3.82 11.54 12.37
N THR A 49 -3.24 11.76 13.55
CA THR A 49 -1.91 11.25 13.90
C THR A 49 -1.87 9.72 13.85
N ASN A 50 -2.86 9.05 14.42
CA ASN A 50 -2.93 7.59 14.40
C ASN A 50 -3.20 7.05 12.98
N PHE A 51 -4.01 7.75 12.20
CA PHE A 51 -4.26 7.44 10.79
C PHE A 51 -2.96 7.49 9.97
N LEU A 52 -2.14 8.54 10.13
CA LEU A 52 -0.85 8.64 9.42
C LEU A 52 0.10 7.49 9.78
N PHE A 53 0.14 7.10 11.05
CA PHE A 53 0.94 5.94 11.48
C PHE A 53 0.47 4.65 10.81
N ALA A 54 -0.83 4.38 10.82
CA ALA A 54 -1.41 3.20 10.18
C ALA A 54 -1.24 3.23 8.65
N LEU A 55 -1.36 4.40 8.03
CA LEU A 55 -1.09 4.62 6.60
C LEU A 55 0.37 4.28 6.27
N ALA A 56 1.33 4.78 7.05
CA ALA A 56 2.75 4.52 6.81
C ALA A 56 3.09 3.02 6.89
N LEU A 57 2.52 2.31 7.87
CA LEU A 57 2.71 0.86 8.00
C LEU A 57 2.08 0.08 6.83
N THR A 58 0.91 0.52 6.38
CA THR A 58 0.21 -0.10 5.25
C THR A 58 1.00 0.07 3.95
N GLU A 59 1.49 1.29 3.70
CA GLU A 59 2.29 1.61 2.52
C GLU A 59 3.66 0.93 2.52
N ALA A 60 4.28 0.71 3.68
CA ALA A 60 5.56 -0.01 3.77
C ALA A 60 5.52 -1.38 3.07
N VAL A 61 4.38 -2.09 3.15
CA VAL A 61 4.19 -3.38 2.49
C VAL A 61 4.09 -3.22 0.97
N ALA A 62 3.39 -2.19 0.47
CA ALA A 62 3.30 -1.89 -0.96
C ALA A 62 4.68 -1.52 -1.55
N ILE A 63 5.49 -0.78 -0.79
CA ILE A 63 6.84 -0.37 -1.20
C ILE A 63 7.73 -1.58 -1.43
N TYR A 64 7.64 -2.65 -0.62
CA TYR A 64 8.42 -3.86 -0.89
C TYR A 64 8.05 -4.51 -2.22
N ALA A 65 6.76 -4.56 -2.57
CA ALA A 65 6.32 -5.06 -3.87
C ALA A 65 6.81 -4.17 -5.02
N LEU A 66 6.80 -2.84 -4.84
CA LEU A 66 7.35 -1.88 -5.80
C LEU A 66 8.85 -2.07 -6.00
N VAL A 67 9.62 -2.23 -4.92
CA VAL A 67 11.06 -2.46 -4.97
C VAL A 67 11.38 -3.73 -5.73
N ILE A 68 10.67 -4.84 -5.47
CA ILE A 68 10.87 -6.09 -6.21
C ILE A 68 10.53 -5.91 -7.69
N SER A 69 9.44 -5.20 -8.01
CA SER A 69 9.07 -4.88 -9.39
C SER A 69 10.18 -4.10 -10.12
N ILE A 70 10.74 -3.07 -9.48
CA ILE A 70 11.85 -2.27 -10.02
C ILE A 70 13.11 -3.12 -10.21
N VAL A 71 13.46 -3.96 -9.23
CA VAL A 71 14.62 -4.87 -9.32
C VAL A 71 14.45 -5.83 -10.49
N LEU A 72 13.25 -6.39 -10.69
CA LEU A 72 12.97 -7.25 -11.83
C LEU A 72 13.14 -6.51 -13.16
N ILE A 73 12.72 -5.25 -13.27
CA ILE A 73 12.82 -4.51 -14.54
C ILE A 73 14.28 -4.12 -14.86
N PHE A 74 15.01 -3.60 -13.88
CA PHE A 74 16.26 -2.86 -14.14
C PHE A 74 17.54 -3.57 -13.70
N VAL A 75 17.45 -4.60 -12.85
CA VAL A 75 18.62 -5.23 -12.23
C VAL A 75 18.73 -6.72 -12.60
N ALA A 76 17.60 -7.43 -12.57
CA ALA A 76 17.54 -8.86 -12.86
C ALA A 76 17.51 -9.18 -14.36
#